data_AF-A0A2V6F947-F1
#
_entry.id   AF-A0A2V6F947-F1
#
_cell.length_a   1.000
_cell.length_b   1.000
_cell.length_c   1.000
_cell.angle_alpha   90.00
_cell.angle_beta   90.00
_cell.angle_gamma   90.00
#
_symmetry.space_group_name_H-M   'P 1'
#
loop_
_entity.id
_entity.type
_entity.pdbx_description
1 polymer ?
#
loop_
_entity_poly.entity_id
_entity_poly.type
_entity_poly.pdbx_seq_one_letter_code
_entity_poly.pdbx_strand_id
1 'polypeptide(L)'
;MASVNFRTRSVPSDLDTDLGLELLDVSSPTGNSIRSGNAVRNGTARILVRHIIGDNNANNRLDAGDATLIQRLLTGLEQERSWDVTGNDVNANTSLDSGDVIRVLRVVANIDPQPTPQSAGSGPSRLSKAGISKAGPTGASSELAVLNADRLRAQPGDLVTLQVVLKDISTSIAGASFTLDYPTNALRLLNGQSQHTGSLVPASAVSVWNVQPAQNNYTVQNGQVSFAAASPGPWPASNGVLAEFVFQVQPGQAGAYRWPIHLSGLELTPDGYDVRDLADSELYFIGRDPLPASLSASASGVASDGFHLSLNGELGVIYSIEVSTDLVTWTPLTTLTNTGGSLSFVDSEATGPGHRFYRAKQQ
;
A
#
# COMPACT_ATOMS: atom_id res chain seq x y z
N MET A 1 21.56 -19.81 22.66
CA MET A 1 20.72 -20.80 21.96
C MET A 1 20.82 -20.48 20.48
N ALA A 2 21.27 -21.42 19.65
CA ALA A 2 21.30 -21.25 18.20
C ALA A 2 20.03 -21.85 17.62
N SER A 3 19.38 -21.14 16.69
CA SER A 3 18.19 -21.61 15.99
C SER A 3 18.51 -21.79 14.51
N VAL A 4 18.02 -22.89 13.93
CA VAL A 4 18.09 -23.14 12.48
C VAL A 4 16.67 -23.04 11.94
N ASN A 5 16.48 -22.19 10.93
CA ASN A 5 15.19 -22.02 10.27
C ASN A 5 15.29 -22.55 8.84
N PHE A 6 14.26 -23.27 8.40
CA PHE A 6 14.15 -23.78 7.03
C PHE A 6 12.99 -23.09 6.35
N ARG A 7 13.13 -22.85 5.04
CA ARG A 7 12.00 -22.51 4.19
C ARG A 7 11.57 -23.72 3.41
N THR A 8 10.27 -23.94 3.40
CA THR A 8 9.65 -25.04 2.69
C THR A 8 9.00 -24.48 1.43
N ARG A 9 9.11 -25.25 0.36
CA ARG A 9 8.42 -24.99 -0.90
C ARG A 9 7.29 -26.00 -1.06
N SER A 10 6.35 -25.69 -1.94
CA SER A 10 5.22 -26.56 -2.22
C SER A 10 5.64 -27.98 -2.66
N VAL A 11 4.82 -28.95 -2.26
CA VAL A 11 4.96 -30.39 -2.49
C VAL A 11 3.65 -30.94 -3.09
N PRO A 12 3.70 -32.05 -3.84
CA PRO A 12 2.52 -32.61 -4.51
C PRO A 12 1.54 -33.31 -3.56
N SER A 13 1.93 -33.57 -2.32
CA SER A 13 1.11 -34.18 -1.27
C SER A 13 1.58 -33.68 0.10
N ASP A 14 0.68 -33.66 1.09
CA ASP A 14 1.05 -33.41 2.48
C ASP A 14 2.24 -34.28 2.88
N LEU A 15 3.26 -33.65 3.46
CA LEU A 15 4.53 -34.29 3.78
C LEU A 15 4.96 -33.94 5.20
N ASP A 16 5.08 -34.96 6.04
CA ASP A 16 5.74 -34.86 7.35
C ASP A 16 7.21 -35.29 7.19
N THR A 17 8.14 -34.37 7.52
CA THR A 17 9.59 -34.61 7.42
C THR A 17 10.22 -34.47 8.80
N ASP A 18 10.88 -35.53 9.26
CA ASP A 18 11.70 -35.46 10.47
C ASP A 18 13.00 -34.70 10.16
N LEU A 19 13.25 -33.63 10.92
CA LEU A 19 14.46 -32.83 10.85
C LEU A 19 15.39 -33.24 11.99
N GLY A 20 16.21 -34.25 11.70
CA GLY A 20 17.32 -34.64 12.56
C GLY A 20 18.43 -33.59 12.51
N LEU A 21 18.85 -33.10 13.67
CA LEU A 21 19.96 -32.18 13.78
C LEU A 21 21.13 -32.92 14.45
N GLU A 22 22.33 -32.74 13.90
CA GLU A 22 23.58 -33.28 14.44
C GLU A 22 24.47 -32.13 14.92
N LEU A 23 25.05 -32.25 16.12
CA LEU A 23 26.02 -31.30 16.63
C LEU A 23 27.42 -31.70 16.16
N LEU A 24 27.94 -31.01 15.15
CA LEU A 24 29.27 -31.31 14.61
C LEU A 24 30.39 -30.73 15.49
N ASP A 25 30.31 -29.45 15.85
CA ASP A 25 31.23 -28.78 16.77
C ASP A 25 30.53 -27.60 17.46
N VAL A 26 31.00 -27.27 18.66
CA VAL A 26 30.65 -26.03 19.37
C VAL A 26 31.91 -25.53 20.03
N SER A 27 32.27 -24.28 19.78
CA SER A 27 33.45 -23.66 20.34
C SER A 27 33.09 -22.35 21.06
N SER A 28 33.83 -22.04 22.12
CA SER A 28 33.73 -20.78 22.88
C SER A 28 34.28 -19.60 22.07
N PRO A 29 34.01 -18.33 22.47
CA PRO A 29 34.57 -17.15 21.80
C PRO A 29 36.11 -17.10 21.78
N THR A 30 36.78 -17.84 22.66
CA THR A 30 38.25 -17.97 22.67
C THR A 30 38.76 -19.12 21.79
N GLY A 31 37.87 -19.82 21.07
CA GLY A 31 38.20 -20.93 20.17
C GLY A 31 38.31 -22.31 20.82
N ASN A 32 38.03 -22.45 22.13
CA ASN A 32 38.08 -23.76 22.80
C ASN A 32 36.80 -24.55 22.56
N SER A 33 36.90 -25.81 22.15
CA SER A 33 35.75 -26.72 21.98
C SER A 33 35.01 -26.96 23.29
N ILE A 34 33.68 -26.89 23.23
CA ILE A 34 32.75 -27.14 24.32
C ILE A 34 32.24 -28.58 24.15
N ARG A 35 32.78 -29.51 24.95
CA ARG A 35 32.51 -30.95 24.81
C ARG A 35 31.35 -31.49 25.67
N SER A 36 30.79 -30.67 26.56
CA SER A 36 29.74 -31.10 27.50
C SER A 36 28.75 -29.98 27.77
N GLY A 37 27.54 -30.33 28.22
CA GLY A 37 26.45 -29.37 28.49
C GLY A 37 25.70 -28.90 27.23
N ASN A 38 25.98 -29.48 26.06
CA ASN A 38 25.28 -29.22 24.82
C ASN A 38 24.29 -30.34 24.50
N ALA A 39 23.11 -29.99 24.00
CA ALA A 39 22.12 -30.94 23.51
C ALA A 39 21.49 -30.39 22.24
N VAL A 40 21.12 -31.30 21.34
CA VAL A 40 20.38 -30.98 20.12
C VAL A 40 18.94 -31.39 20.29
N ARG A 41 18.03 -30.55 19.81
CA ARG A 41 16.61 -30.86 19.76
C ARG A 41 16.19 -30.98 18.30
N ASN A 42 15.87 -32.20 17.88
CA ASN A 42 15.30 -32.46 16.56
C ASN A 42 13.95 -31.76 16.41
N GLY A 43 13.55 -31.54 15.16
CA GLY A 43 12.25 -30.98 14.81
C GLY A 43 11.51 -31.87 13.83
N THR A 44 10.27 -31.51 13.54
CA THR A 44 9.51 -32.05 12.42
C THR A 44 8.97 -30.87 11.61
N ALA A 45 8.93 -31.03 10.29
CA ALA A 45 8.35 -30.06 9.38
C ALA A 45 7.18 -30.72 8.66
N ARG A 46 5.98 -30.17 8.83
CA ARG A 46 4.81 -30.54 8.05
C ARG A 46 4.63 -29.54 6.92
N ILE A 47 4.65 -30.04 5.68
CA ILE A 47 4.44 -29.25 4.47
C ILE A 47 3.09 -29.64 3.89
N LEU A 48 2.21 -28.66 3.71
CA LEU A 48 0.88 -28.86 3.14
C LEU A 48 0.91 -28.61 1.63
N VAL A 49 0.00 -29.24 0.90
CA VAL A 49 -0.23 -28.93 -0.52
C VAL A 49 -0.78 -27.51 -0.65
N ARG A 50 -0.31 -26.76 -1.66
CA ARG A 50 -0.85 -25.44 -2.00
C ARG A 50 -2.28 -25.58 -2.54
N HIS A 51 -3.15 -24.61 -2.26
CA HIS A 51 -4.54 -24.65 -2.74
C HIS A 51 -4.78 -23.91 -4.07
N ILE A 52 -3.75 -23.19 -4.55
CA ILE A 52 -3.79 -22.37 -5.75
C ILE A 52 -2.55 -22.68 -6.60
N ILE A 53 -2.75 -22.88 -7.92
CA ILE A 53 -1.65 -23.03 -8.88
C ILE A 53 -0.91 -21.69 -8.97
N GLY A 54 0.41 -21.71 -8.86
CA GLY A 54 1.27 -20.52 -8.83
C GLY A 54 1.53 -19.95 -7.44
N ASP A 55 0.75 -20.31 -6.41
CA ASP A 55 0.96 -19.85 -5.02
C ASP A 55 2.08 -20.67 -4.36
N ASN A 56 3.32 -20.20 -4.51
CA ASN A 56 4.52 -20.91 -4.06
C ASN A 56 4.82 -20.66 -2.58
N ASN A 57 4.37 -19.53 -2.02
CA ASN A 57 4.51 -19.21 -0.60
C ASN A 57 3.32 -19.72 0.26
N ALA A 58 2.30 -20.29 -0.39
CA ALA A 58 1.12 -20.95 0.20
C ALA A 58 0.28 -20.04 1.10
N ASN A 59 0.20 -18.75 0.77
CA ASN A 59 -0.58 -17.78 1.54
C ASN A 59 -2.05 -17.66 1.06
N ASN A 60 -2.48 -18.54 0.15
CA ASN A 60 -3.81 -18.63 -0.45
C ASN A 60 -4.20 -17.42 -1.31
N ARG A 61 -3.22 -16.75 -1.92
CA ARG A 61 -3.41 -15.73 -2.96
C ARG A 61 -2.22 -15.75 -3.91
N LEU A 62 -2.36 -15.10 -5.05
CA LEU A 62 -1.24 -14.80 -5.94
C LEU A 62 -0.70 -13.41 -5.64
N ASP A 63 0.59 -13.29 -5.39
CA ASP A 63 1.27 -12.01 -5.12
C ASP A 63 2.59 -11.85 -5.90
N ALA A 64 3.27 -10.71 -5.70
CA ALA A 64 4.55 -10.46 -6.36
C ALA A 64 5.65 -11.45 -5.91
N GLY A 65 5.51 -12.03 -4.72
CA GLY A 65 6.40 -13.04 -4.19
C GLY A 65 6.33 -14.36 -4.97
N ASP A 66 5.13 -14.80 -5.33
CA ASP A 66 4.93 -15.95 -6.20
C ASP A 66 5.60 -15.77 -7.56
N ALA A 67 5.45 -14.59 -8.16
CA ALA A 67 6.11 -14.25 -9.42
C ALA A 67 7.64 -14.25 -9.29
N THR A 68 8.19 -13.84 -8.13
CA THR A 68 9.62 -13.97 -7.82
C THR A 68 10.04 -15.44 -7.73
N LEU A 69 9.26 -16.30 -7.05
CA LEU A 69 9.57 -17.73 -6.89
C LEU A 69 9.52 -18.48 -8.23
N ILE A 70 8.53 -18.22 -9.08
CA ILE A 70 8.47 -18.79 -10.43
C ILE A 70 9.70 -18.36 -11.25
N GLN A 71 10.08 -17.08 -11.21
CA GLN A 71 11.27 -16.60 -11.92
C GLN A 71 12.56 -17.25 -11.41
N ARG A 72 12.68 -17.57 -10.12
CA ARG A 72 13.84 -18.30 -9.57
C ARG A 72 13.98 -19.70 -10.15
N LEU A 73 12.88 -20.39 -10.38
CA LEU A 73 12.87 -21.70 -11.06
C LEU A 73 13.30 -21.54 -12.52
N LEU A 74 12.71 -20.59 -13.25
CA LEU A 74 13.03 -20.32 -14.66
C LEU A 74 14.49 -19.92 -14.91
N THR A 75 15.12 -19.28 -13.92
CA THR A 75 16.52 -18.82 -14.01
C THR A 75 17.52 -19.78 -13.36
N GLY A 76 17.06 -20.91 -12.81
CA GLY A 76 17.91 -21.89 -12.15
C GLY A 76 18.52 -21.44 -10.83
N LEU A 77 18.03 -20.33 -10.25
CA LEU A 77 18.36 -19.93 -8.87
C LEU A 77 17.74 -20.88 -7.85
N GLU A 78 16.66 -21.55 -8.21
CA GLU A 78 16.11 -22.70 -7.50
C GLU A 78 16.00 -23.90 -8.44
N GLN A 79 16.28 -25.09 -7.91
CA GLN A 79 16.20 -26.32 -8.70
C GLN A 79 14.73 -26.68 -8.97
N GLU A 80 14.37 -26.71 -10.25
CA GLU A 80 13.09 -27.24 -10.72
C GLU A 80 12.96 -28.74 -10.43
N ARG A 81 11.79 -29.14 -9.93
CA ARG A 81 11.36 -30.53 -9.73
C ARG A 81 10.14 -30.82 -10.60
N SER A 82 9.85 -32.10 -10.81
CA SER A 82 8.78 -32.54 -11.72
C SER A 82 7.39 -31.97 -11.40
N TRP A 83 7.09 -31.66 -10.13
CA TRP A 83 5.82 -31.07 -9.71
C TRP A 83 5.79 -29.54 -9.76
N ASP A 84 6.92 -28.87 -9.97
CA ASP A 84 6.93 -27.41 -10.09
C ASP A 84 6.30 -26.96 -11.41
N VAL A 85 6.38 -27.79 -12.45
CA VAL A 85 5.74 -27.51 -13.75
C VAL A 85 4.22 -27.40 -13.58
N THR A 86 3.57 -28.47 -13.13
CA THR A 86 2.11 -28.47 -12.94
C THR A 86 1.67 -27.56 -11.79
N GLY A 87 2.50 -27.38 -10.76
CA GLY A 87 2.23 -26.50 -9.64
C GLY A 87 2.28 -25.00 -9.98
N ASN A 88 2.89 -24.63 -11.11
CA ASN A 88 3.08 -23.25 -11.54
C ASN A 88 2.60 -22.95 -12.96
N ASP A 89 1.95 -23.89 -13.64
CA ASP A 89 1.33 -23.69 -14.96
C ASP A 89 0.04 -22.85 -14.82
N VAL A 90 0.21 -21.57 -14.46
CA VAL A 90 -0.88 -20.60 -14.26
C VAL A 90 -1.53 -20.24 -15.58
N ASN A 91 -0.77 -20.31 -16.69
CA ASN A 91 -1.28 -19.99 -18.01
C ASN A 91 -1.93 -21.19 -18.75
N ALA A 92 -1.87 -22.39 -18.16
CA ALA A 92 -2.47 -23.64 -18.62
C ALA A 92 -1.94 -24.13 -19.98
N ASN A 93 -0.64 -23.95 -20.24
CA ASN A 93 0.03 -24.42 -21.46
C ASN A 93 0.89 -25.67 -21.24
N THR A 94 0.83 -26.29 -20.06
CA THR A 94 1.55 -27.51 -19.64
C THR A 94 3.06 -27.34 -19.48
N SER A 95 3.56 -26.11 -19.49
CA SER A 95 4.98 -25.77 -19.33
C SER A 95 5.17 -24.79 -18.18
N LEU A 96 6.38 -24.77 -17.61
CA LEU A 96 6.81 -23.71 -16.70
C LEU A 96 7.56 -22.66 -17.52
N ASP A 97 6.96 -21.49 -17.72
CA ASP A 97 7.55 -20.45 -18.56
C ASP A 97 7.23 -19.01 -18.11
N SER A 98 7.73 -18.04 -18.87
CA SER A 98 7.50 -16.61 -18.57
C SER A 98 6.03 -16.20 -18.62
N GLY A 99 5.18 -16.94 -19.34
CA GLY A 99 3.74 -16.72 -19.39
C GLY A 99 3.08 -16.93 -18.02
N ASP A 100 3.61 -17.82 -17.19
CA ASP A 100 3.11 -18.04 -15.82
C ASP A 100 3.40 -16.85 -14.93
N VAL A 101 4.63 -16.31 -15.02
CA VAL A 101 5.03 -15.08 -14.33
C VAL A 101 4.10 -13.92 -14.70
N ILE A 102 3.82 -13.76 -16.00
CA ILE A 102 2.92 -12.71 -16.48
C ILE A 102 1.50 -12.93 -15.97
N ARG A 103 0.98 -14.16 -15.92
CA ARG A 103 -0.36 -14.43 -15.37
C ARG A 103 -0.46 -14.10 -13.89
N VAL A 104 0.53 -14.47 -13.09
CA VAL A 104 0.60 -14.07 -11.68
C VAL A 104 0.58 -12.55 -11.57
N LEU A 105 1.48 -11.84 -12.26
CA LEU A 105 1.55 -10.37 -12.16
C LEU A 105 0.29 -9.66 -12.70
N ARG A 106 -0.44 -10.25 -13.66
CA ARG A 106 -1.74 -9.72 -14.09
C ARG A 106 -2.81 -9.82 -13.00
N VAL A 107 -2.79 -10.88 -12.20
CA VAL A 107 -3.67 -11.02 -11.03
C VAL A 107 -3.30 -9.98 -9.97
N VAL A 108 -2.00 -9.78 -9.72
CA VAL A 108 -1.51 -8.78 -8.75
C VAL A 108 -1.83 -7.35 -9.18
N ALA A 109 -1.72 -7.05 -10.49
CA ALA A 109 -2.05 -5.74 -11.06
C ALA A 109 -3.56 -5.55 -11.31
N ASN A 110 -4.44 -6.35 -10.69
CA ASN A 110 -5.90 -6.26 -10.79
C ASN A 110 -6.45 -6.31 -12.23
N ILE A 111 -5.75 -7.01 -13.15
CA ILE A 111 -6.24 -7.25 -14.52
C ILE A 111 -7.11 -8.50 -14.53
N ASP A 112 -6.60 -9.57 -13.93
CA ASP A 112 -7.31 -10.83 -13.73
C ASP A 112 -7.71 -10.95 -12.24
N PRO A 113 -8.84 -11.59 -11.90
CA PRO A 113 -9.24 -11.75 -10.51
C PRO A 113 -8.33 -12.72 -9.75
N GLN A 114 -8.20 -12.53 -8.43
CA GLN A 114 -7.58 -13.52 -7.55
C GLN A 114 -8.30 -14.87 -7.65
N PRO A 115 -7.58 -16.00 -7.81
CA PRO A 115 -8.19 -17.32 -7.80
C PRO A 115 -8.80 -17.62 -6.42
N THR A 116 -9.89 -18.37 -6.39
CA THR A 116 -10.45 -18.88 -5.15
C THR A 116 -9.69 -20.12 -4.70
N PRO A 117 -9.28 -20.21 -3.42
CA PRO A 117 -8.64 -21.41 -2.90
C PRO A 117 -9.58 -22.61 -3.07
N GLN A 118 -9.08 -23.71 -3.64
CA GLN A 118 -9.84 -24.96 -3.64
C GLN A 118 -10.02 -25.43 -2.19
N SER A 119 -11.24 -25.82 -1.79
CA SER A 119 -11.44 -26.42 -0.47
C SER A 119 -10.62 -27.69 -0.35
N ALA A 120 -9.63 -27.69 0.55
CA ALA A 120 -9.00 -28.92 1.00
C ALA A 120 -10.09 -29.87 1.52
N GLY A 121 -10.00 -31.15 1.17
CA GLY A 121 -10.93 -32.19 1.62
C GLY A 121 -11.18 -32.13 3.14
N SER A 122 -12.42 -32.44 3.53
CA SER A 122 -12.93 -32.37 4.90
C SER A 122 -12.08 -33.16 5.91
N GLY A 123 -11.15 -32.47 6.58
CA GLY A 123 -10.60 -32.84 7.88
C GLY A 123 -11.08 -31.85 8.95
N PRO A 124 -11.18 -32.24 10.23
CA PRO A 124 -11.72 -31.37 11.27
C PRO A 124 -10.80 -30.17 11.50
N SER A 125 -11.07 -29.07 10.79
CA SER A 125 -10.40 -27.79 10.96
C SER A 125 -10.94 -27.12 12.23
N ARG A 126 -10.31 -27.43 13.37
CA ARG A 126 -10.43 -26.60 14.57
C ARG A 126 -9.48 -25.40 14.46
N LEU A 127 -9.76 -24.50 13.52
CA LEU A 127 -9.34 -23.11 13.64
C LEU A 127 -10.52 -22.24 13.21
N SER A 128 -11.33 -21.91 14.21
CA SER A 128 -12.30 -20.85 14.18
C SER A 128 -11.69 -19.57 13.62
N LYS A 129 -12.36 -19.02 12.60
CA LYS A 129 -12.60 -17.59 12.32
C LYS A 129 -12.15 -16.64 13.45
N ALA A 130 -10.84 -16.46 13.59
CA ALA A 130 -10.21 -15.36 14.29
C ALA A 130 -9.58 -14.52 13.18
N GLY A 131 -9.96 -13.24 13.11
CA GLY A 131 -9.36 -12.31 12.16
C GLY A 131 -7.84 -12.45 12.23
N ILE A 132 -7.25 -12.84 11.10
CA ILE A 132 -5.80 -12.89 10.95
C ILE A 132 -5.36 -11.42 10.91
N SER A 133 -5.14 -10.87 12.09
CA SER A 133 -4.17 -9.80 12.23
C SER A 133 -2.84 -10.40 11.77
N LYS A 134 -2.29 -9.81 10.71
CA LYS A 134 -0.92 -10.05 10.24
C LYS A 134 -0.02 -9.97 11.46
N ALA A 135 0.58 -11.08 11.87
CA ALA A 135 1.70 -11.07 12.80
C ALA A 135 2.96 -10.66 12.02
N GLY A 136 2.96 -9.43 11.52
CA GLY A 136 4.20 -8.70 11.26
C GLY A 136 4.82 -8.27 12.60
N PRO A 137 6.10 -7.88 12.63
CA PRO A 137 6.73 -7.39 13.85
C PRO A 137 5.88 -6.25 14.42
N THR A 138 5.44 -6.37 15.67
CA THR A 138 4.58 -5.41 16.39
C THR A 138 5.32 -4.15 16.84
N GLY A 139 6.23 -3.65 16.01
CA GLY A 139 6.72 -2.27 16.06
C GLY A 139 6.11 -1.54 14.88
N ALA A 140 5.67 -0.29 15.06
CA ALA A 140 5.37 0.56 13.91
C ALA A 140 6.59 0.51 12.98
N SER A 141 6.45 -0.09 11.80
CA SER A 141 7.54 -0.13 10.83
C SER A 141 7.86 1.31 10.46
N SER A 142 9.10 1.73 10.64
CA SER A 142 9.57 3.02 10.10
C SER A 142 9.61 3.02 8.57
N GLU A 143 9.42 1.87 7.94
CA GLU A 143 9.33 1.70 6.50
C GLU A 143 8.11 2.45 5.95
N LEU A 144 8.33 3.29 4.96
CA LEU A 144 7.31 4.17 4.39
C LEU A 144 7.33 4.14 2.86
N ALA A 145 6.14 4.22 2.27
CA ALA A 145 5.97 4.67 0.90
C ALA A 145 5.39 6.08 0.94
N VAL A 146 6.01 7.02 0.22
CA VAL A 146 5.54 8.41 0.16
C VAL A 146 5.31 8.82 -1.27
N LEU A 147 4.28 9.65 -1.48
CA LEU A 147 4.04 10.34 -2.73
C LEU A 147 4.79 11.66 -2.76
N ASN A 148 5.51 11.94 -3.84
CA ASN A 148 6.20 13.21 -4.06
C ASN A 148 5.86 13.75 -5.45
N ALA A 149 5.50 15.03 -5.55
CA ALA A 149 5.24 15.66 -6.83
C ALA A 149 6.21 16.82 -7.09
N ASP A 150 6.58 17.04 -8.35
CA ASP A 150 7.43 18.19 -8.73
C ASP A 150 6.74 19.52 -8.43
N ARG A 151 5.41 19.55 -8.53
CA ARG A 151 4.55 20.67 -8.15
C ARG A 151 3.17 20.17 -7.72
N LEU A 152 2.53 20.90 -6.82
CA LEU A 152 1.17 20.59 -6.36
C LEU A 152 0.09 21.41 -7.07
N ARG A 153 0.45 22.34 -7.96
CA ARG A 153 -0.49 23.19 -8.71
C ARG A 153 0.11 23.51 -10.08
N ALA A 154 -0.72 23.49 -11.13
CA ALA A 154 -0.34 23.92 -12.47
C ALA A 154 -1.56 24.35 -13.29
N GLN A 155 -1.36 24.87 -14.50
CA GLN A 155 -2.45 25.26 -15.39
C GLN A 155 -2.96 24.07 -16.21
N PRO A 156 -4.22 24.07 -16.67
CA PRO A 156 -4.71 23.07 -17.60
C PRO A 156 -3.81 22.91 -18.83
N GLY A 157 -3.45 21.67 -19.15
CA GLY A 157 -2.51 21.33 -20.22
C GLY A 157 -1.06 21.13 -19.76
N ASP A 158 -0.67 21.69 -18.60
CA ASP A 158 0.65 21.46 -18.02
C ASP A 158 0.82 20.00 -17.59
N LEU A 159 2.09 19.56 -17.55
CA LEU A 159 2.48 18.26 -17.02
C LEU A 159 2.96 18.37 -15.58
N VAL A 160 2.56 17.42 -14.75
CA VAL A 160 2.97 17.26 -13.35
C VAL A 160 3.52 15.85 -13.18
N THR A 161 4.69 15.74 -12.55
CA THR A 161 5.35 14.46 -12.30
C THR A 161 5.14 14.07 -10.85
N LEU A 162 4.61 12.87 -10.63
CA LEU A 162 4.39 12.25 -9.33
C LEU A 162 5.27 11.00 -9.22
N GLN A 163 5.95 10.85 -8.09
CA GLN A 163 6.78 9.70 -7.76
C GLN A 163 6.23 8.96 -6.55
N VAL A 164 6.25 7.63 -6.62
CA VAL A 164 6.11 6.74 -5.46
C VAL A 164 7.52 6.43 -4.97
N VAL A 165 7.83 6.79 -3.72
CA VAL A 165 9.19 6.70 -3.16
C VAL A 165 9.18 5.83 -1.91
N LEU A 166 10.03 4.80 -1.88
CA LEU A 166 10.25 3.97 -0.70
C LEU A 166 11.35 4.57 0.19
N LYS A 167 11.08 4.65 1.49
CA LYS A 167 11.97 5.22 2.52
C LYS A 167 12.08 4.30 3.73
N ASP A 168 13.28 4.31 4.33
CA ASP A 168 13.64 3.57 5.52
C ASP A 168 13.40 2.06 5.43
N ILE A 169 13.39 1.51 4.21
CA ILE A 169 13.29 0.08 3.96
C ILE A 169 14.59 -0.59 4.37
N SER A 170 14.46 -1.53 5.30
CA SER A 170 15.57 -2.14 6.03
C SER A 170 16.04 -3.47 5.43
N THR A 171 15.19 -4.14 4.66
CA THR A 171 15.50 -5.43 4.01
C THR A 171 15.58 -5.27 2.49
N SER A 172 16.18 -6.25 1.81
CA SER A 172 16.12 -6.34 0.34
C SER A 172 14.67 -6.37 -0.16
N ILE A 173 14.50 -6.04 -1.44
CA ILE A 173 13.24 -6.13 -2.19
C ILE A 173 13.55 -6.94 -3.44
N ALA A 174 12.68 -7.87 -3.83
CA ALA A 174 12.73 -8.60 -5.09
C ALA A 174 11.45 -8.40 -5.92
N GLY A 175 10.37 -7.93 -5.29
CA GLY A 175 9.13 -7.56 -5.95
C GLY A 175 8.32 -6.56 -5.14
N ALA A 176 7.45 -5.83 -5.84
CA ALA A 176 6.55 -4.86 -5.25
C ALA A 176 5.25 -4.76 -6.05
N SER A 177 4.16 -4.39 -5.38
CA SER A 177 2.89 -4.03 -6.01
C SER A 177 2.20 -2.90 -5.25
N PHE A 178 1.36 -2.13 -5.93
CA PHE A 178 0.51 -1.09 -5.31
C PHE A 178 -0.64 -0.68 -6.23
N THR A 179 -1.59 0.07 -5.66
CA THR A 179 -2.63 0.78 -6.40
C THR A 179 -2.53 2.29 -6.13
N LEU A 180 -2.63 3.09 -7.19
CA LEU A 180 -2.69 4.54 -7.14
C LEU A 180 -4.05 5.02 -7.67
N ASP A 181 -4.78 5.74 -6.82
CA ASP A 181 -6.01 6.44 -7.19
C ASP A 181 -5.73 7.92 -7.44
N TYR A 182 -6.29 8.48 -8.51
CA TYR A 182 -6.09 9.86 -8.94
C TYR A 182 -7.38 10.48 -9.53
N PRO A 183 -7.53 11.80 -9.42
CA PRO A 183 -8.75 12.53 -9.79
C PRO A 183 -8.82 12.80 -11.31
N THR A 184 -9.54 11.99 -12.09
CA THR A 184 -9.60 12.14 -13.57
C THR A 184 -10.12 13.48 -14.07
N ASN A 185 -10.90 14.20 -13.26
CA ASN A 185 -11.37 15.56 -13.56
C ASN A 185 -10.25 16.61 -13.49
N ALA A 186 -9.17 16.33 -12.76
CA ALA A 186 -8.05 17.25 -12.55
C ALA A 186 -6.74 16.75 -13.18
N LEU A 187 -6.53 15.44 -13.28
CA LEU A 187 -5.29 14.81 -13.73
C LEU A 187 -5.60 13.63 -14.66
N ARG A 188 -4.89 13.53 -15.80
CA ARG A 188 -4.97 12.35 -16.68
C ARG A 188 -3.61 11.88 -17.16
N LEU A 189 -3.47 10.56 -17.29
CA LEU A 189 -2.39 9.93 -18.01
C LEU A 189 -2.69 10.04 -19.52
N LEU A 190 -1.72 10.48 -20.32
CA LEU A 190 -1.94 10.73 -21.75
C LEU A 190 -1.79 9.47 -22.59
N ASN A 191 -0.78 8.65 -22.28
CA ASN A 191 -0.41 7.48 -23.07
C ASN A 191 0.54 6.58 -22.25
N GLY A 192 1.07 5.53 -22.89
CA GLY A 192 1.98 4.57 -22.24
C GLY A 192 3.34 5.12 -21.81
N GLN A 193 3.66 6.39 -22.08
CA GLN A 193 4.83 7.07 -21.53
C GLN A 193 4.49 7.88 -20.28
N SER A 194 3.20 8.00 -19.93
CA SER A 194 2.76 8.72 -18.73
C SER A 194 3.00 7.95 -17.44
N GLN A 195 3.44 6.69 -17.49
CA GLN A 195 3.89 5.97 -16.33
C GLN A 195 5.02 5.02 -16.69
N HIS A 196 5.97 4.90 -15.79
CA HIS A 196 7.07 3.97 -15.91
C HIS A 196 7.61 3.58 -14.55
N THR A 197 8.37 2.51 -14.52
CA THR A 197 9.10 2.11 -13.32
C THR A 197 10.13 3.18 -12.97
N GLY A 198 10.31 3.41 -11.67
CA GLY A 198 11.39 4.26 -11.16
C GLY A 198 12.74 3.53 -11.16
N SER A 199 13.80 4.25 -10.80
CA SER A 199 15.17 3.73 -10.80
C SER A 199 15.41 2.58 -9.81
N LEU A 200 14.50 2.38 -8.86
CA LEU A 200 14.58 1.28 -7.89
C LEU A 200 14.29 -0.07 -8.54
N VAL A 201 13.44 -0.10 -9.56
CA VAL A 201 13.05 -1.34 -10.24
C VAL A 201 14.12 -1.69 -11.29
N PRO A 202 14.80 -2.85 -11.19
CA PRO A 202 15.82 -3.21 -12.15
C PRO A 202 15.22 -3.46 -13.53
N ALA A 203 15.98 -3.16 -14.60
CA ALA A 203 15.53 -3.35 -15.98
C ALA A 203 15.21 -4.83 -16.31
N SER A 204 15.74 -5.78 -15.55
CA SER A 204 15.44 -7.21 -15.67
C SER A 204 14.14 -7.62 -14.97
N ALA A 205 13.51 -6.74 -14.18
CA ALA A 205 12.25 -7.05 -13.54
C ALA A 205 11.14 -7.18 -14.58
N VAL A 206 10.30 -8.20 -14.42
CA VAL A 206 9.05 -8.28 -15.14
C VAL A 206 8.06 -7.36 -14.43
N SER A 207 7.46 -6.43 -15.17
CA SER A 207 6.48 -5.48 -14.64
C SER A 207 5.19 -5.46 -15.44
N VAL A 208 4.07 -5.24 -14.76
CA VAL A 208 2.73 -5.14 -15.33
C VAL A 208 2.06 -3.88 -14.79
N TRP A 209 1.47 -3.12 -15.70
CA TRP A 209 0.68 -1.93 -15.41
C TRP A 209 -0.77 -2.14 -15.83
N ASN A 210 -1.69 -1.60 -15.05
CA ASN A 210 -3.11 -1.61 -15.35
C ASN A 210 -3.74 -0.24 -15.06
N VAL A 211 -3.81 0.61 -16.07
CA VAL A 211 -4.67 1.81 -16.04
C VAL A 211 -6.10 1.37 -16.31
N GLN A 212 -6.94 1.49 -15.31
CA GLN A 212 -8.32 1.04 -15.33
C GLN A 212 -9.26 2.04 -16.03
N PRO A 213 -10.42 1.57 -16.52
CA PRO A 213 -10.96 0.20 -16.40
C PRO A 213 -10.54 -0.76 -17.53
N ALA A 214 -9.98 -0.25 -18.62
CA ALA A 214 -9.77 -1.01 -19.85
C ALA A 214 -8.28 -1.23 -20.14
N GLN A 215 -7.54 -1.74 -19.15
CA GLN A 215 -6.15 -2.22 -19.24
C GLN A 215 -5.25 -1.36 -20.15
N ASN A 216 -4.88 -0.17 -19.69
CA ASN A 216 -4.00 0.78 -20.40
C ASN A 216 -4.64 1.46 -21.62
N ASN A 217 -5.97 1.52 -21.69
CA ASN A 217 -6.68 2.44 -22.58
C ASN A 217 -6.75 3.84 -21.96
N TYR A 218 -5.82 4.72 -22.33
CA TYR A 218 -5.74 6.09 -21.78
C TYR A 218 -6.92 6.99 -22.19
N THR A 219 -7.73 6.61 -23.17
CA THR A 219 -8.94 7.38 -23.50
C THR A 219 -10.02 7.23 -22.43
N VAL A 220 -10.10 6.06 -21.78
CA VAL A 220 -11.08 5.76 -20.72
C VAL A 220 -10.33 5.48 -19.42
N GLN A 221 -10.38 6.42 -18.49
CA GLN A 221 -9.73 6.32 -17.18
C GLN A 221 -10.79 6.46 -16.08
N ASN A 222 -10.82 5.54 -15.11
CA ASN A 222 -11.65 5.66 -13.91
C ASN A 222 -10.89 6.27 -12.72
N GLY A 223 -9.62 6.63 -12.92
CA GLY A 223 -8.79 7.20 -11.87
C GLY A 223 -8.01 6.17 -11.06
N GLN A 224 -7.88 4.92 -11.52
CA GLN A 224 -7.10 3.90 -10.82
C GLN A 224 -5.99 3.33 -11.71
N VAL A 225 -4.77 3.23 -11.17
CA VAL A 225 -3.66 2.47 -11.77
C VAL A 225 -3.16 1.44 -10.78
N SER A 226 -3.03 0.19 -11.21
CA SER A 226 -2.33 -0.85 -10.43
C SER A 226 -0.99 -1.20 -11.08
N PHE A 227 0.00 -1.48 -10.23
CA PHE A 227 1.35 -1.86 -10.61
C PHE A 227 1.76 -3.15 -9.91
N ALA A 228 2.47 -4.02 -10.62
CA ALA A 228 3.17 -5.14 -10.04
C ALA A 228 4.51 -5.34 -10.76
N ALA A 229 5.57 -5.61 -10.00
CA ALA A 229 6.85 -6.02 -10.56
C ALA A 229 7.54 -7.06 -9.68
N ALA A 230 8.26 -7.97 -10.31
CA ALA A 230 9.01 -9.02 -9.64
C ALA A 230 10.30 -9.35 -10.40
N SER A 231 11.31 -9.78 -9.67
CA SER A 231 12.59 -10.28 -10.16
C SER A 231 12.94 -11.60 -9.47
N PRO A 232 13.77 -12.47 -10.10
CA PRO A 232 14.23 -13.70 -9.47
C PRO A 232 15.19 -13.45 -8.28
N GLY A 233 15.86 -12.30 -8.26
CA GLY A 233 16.81 -11.92 -7.21
C GLY A 233 16.51 -10.53 -6.62
N PRO A 234 17.27 -10.13 -5.59
CA PRO A 234 17.09 -8.83 -4.97
C PRO A 234 17.39 -7.69 -5.95
N TRP A 235 16.62 -6.62 -5.85
CA TRP A 235 16.82 -5.36 -6.52
C TRP A 235 18.10 -4.67 -6.03
N PRO A 236 18.70 -3.76 -6.83
CA PRO A 236 19.97 -3.13 -6.48
C PRO A 236 19.93 -2.27 -5.20
N ALA A 237 18.74 -1.80 -4.83
CA ALA A 237 18.50 -1.02 -3.63
C ALA A 237 17.11 -1.31 -3.07
N SER A 238 16.89 -0.91 -1.82
CA SER A 238 15.58 -1.02 -1.13
C SER A 238 14.88 0.32 -0.94
N ASN A 239 15.57 1.43 -1.20
CA ASN A 239 15.05 2.79 -1.02
C ASN A 239 15.24 3.59 -2.30
N GLY A 240 14.27 4.44 -2.64
CA GLY A 240 14.31 5.23 -3.87
C GLY A 240 12.96 5.28 -4.60
N VAL A 241 12.99 5.75 -5.85
CA VAL A 241 11.80 5.91 -6.68
C VAL A 241 11.36 4.55 -7.23
N LEU A 242 10.19 4.08 -6.80
CA LEU A 242 9.57 2.84 -7.24
C LEU A 242 8.84 3.01 -8.58
N ALA A 243 8.13 4.12 -8.73
CA ALA A 243 7.31 4.44 -9.90
C ALA A 243 7.26 5.95 -10.13
N GLU A 244 7.09 6.34 -11.40
CA GLU A 244 6.87 7.72 -11.80
C GLU A 244 5.66 7.81 -12.73
N PHE A 245 4.85 8.85 -12.52
CA PHE A 245 3.65 9.17 -13.27
C PHE A 245 3.73 10.60 -13.76
N VAL A 246 3.46 10.82 -15.05
CA VAL A 246 3.36 12.13 -15.68
C VAL A 246 1.90 12.39 -16.04
N PHE A 247 1.24 13.20 -15.23
CA PHE A 247 -0.14 13.61 -15.43
C PHE A 247 -0.23 14.91 -16.22
N GLN A 248 -1.15 14.98 -17.17
CA GLN A 248 -1.62 16.25 -17.71
C GLN A 248 -2.74 16.81 -16.85
N VAL A 249 -2.60 18.07 -16.44
CA VAL A 249 -3.63 18.80 -15.70
C VAL A 249 -4.83 19.09 -16.61
N GLN A 250 -6.02 18.79 -16.12
CA GLN A 250 -7.27 18.93 -16.86
C GLN A 250 -7.97 20.25 -16.54
N PRO A 251 -8.80 20.81 -17.46
CA PRO A 251 -9.57 22.02 -17.22
C PRO A 251 -10.50 21.94 -16.00
N GLY A 252 -10.95 20.74 -15.64
CA GLY A 252 -11.79 20.48 -14.47
C GLY A 252 -11.08 20.62 -13.12
N GLN A 253 -9.77 20.88 -13.09
CA GLN A 253 -9.00 21.00 -11.85
C GLN A 253 -9.56 22.07 -10.88
N ALA A 254 -10.12 23.17 -11.38
CA ALA A 254 -10.71 24.20 -10.51
C ALA A 254 -12.06 23.78 -9.89
N GLY A 255 -12.58 22.60 -10.21
CA GLY A 255 -13.83 22.06 -9.63
C GLY A 255 -13.74 21.80 -8.13
N ALA A 256 -12.52 21.62 -7.58
CA ALA A 256 -12.25 21.53 -6.15
C ALA A 256 -10.96 22.26 -5.80
N TYR A 257 -10.85 22.79 -4.57
CA TYR A 257 -9.61 23.44 -4.14
C TYR A 257 -8.45 22.44 -4.02
N ARG A 258 -8.72 21.21 -3.59
CA ARG A 258 -7.75 20.11 -3.57
C ARG A 258 -8.38 18.82 -4.04
N TRP A 259 -7.57 17.99 -4.69
CA TRP A 259 -7.95 16.67 -5.17
C TRP A 259 -7.01 15.63 -4.57
N PRO A 260 -7.56 14.59 -3.91
CA PRO A 260 -6.73 13.57 -3.30
C PRO A 260 -6.12 12.64 -4.36
N ILE A 261 -4.90 12.19 -4.08
CA ILE A 261 -4.19 11.13 -4.77
C ILE A 261 -3.82 10.12 -3.69
N HIS A 262 -4.34 8.91 -3.79
CA HIS A 262 -4.15 7.88 -2.78
C HIS A 262 -3.25 6.76 -3.30
N LEU A 263 -2.27 6.38 -2.51
CA LEU A 263 -1.47 5.18 -2.69
C LEU A 263 -1.94 4.15 -1.67
N SER A 264 -2.37 2.99 -2.12
CA SER A 264 -2.89 1.92 -1.27
C SER A 264 -2.39 0.55 -1.67
N GLY A 265 -2.50 -0.40 -0.75
CA GLY A 265 -2.20 -1.82 -1.02
C GLY A 265 -0.74 -2.05 -1.44
N LEU A 266 0.19 -1.25 -0.91
CA LEU A 266 1.60 -1.38 -1.26
C LEU A 266 2.22 -2.58 -0.53
N GLU A 267 2.59 -3.59 -1.29
CA GLU A 267 3.20 -4.82 -0.81
C GLU A 267 4.64 -4.92 -1.30
N LEU A 268 5.53 -5.41 -0.44
CA LEU A 268 6.93 -5.72 -0.78
C LEU A 268 7.24 -7.17 -0.44
N THR A 269 8.03 -7.82 -1.31
CA THR A 269 8.65 -9.12 -1.00
C THR A 269 10.17 -9.00 -1.08
N PRO A 270 10.94 -9.51 -0.09
CA PRO A 270 12.39 -9.49 -0.16
C PRO A 270 12.97 -10.59 -1.05
N ASP A 271 12.24 -11.70 -1.24
CA ASP A 271 12.78 -12.94 -1.80
C ASP A 271 11.75 -13.92 -2.37
N GLY A 272 10.46 -13.60 -2.29
CA GLY A 272 9.36 -14.44 -2.76
C GLY A 272 8.53 -15.11 -1.66
N TYR A 273 9.14 -15.42 -0.52
CA TYR A 273 8.48 -16.18 0.55
C TYR A 273 7.76 -15.28 1.54
N ASP A 274 8.40 -14.17 1.90
CA ASP A 274 7.82 -13.19 2.81
C ASP A 274 7.17 -12.07 2.00
N VAL A 275 5.99 -11.62 2.44
CA VAL A 275 5.31 -10.45 1.88
C VAL A 275 4.91 -9.55 3.03
N ARG A 276 5.15 -8.24 2.87
CA ARG A 276 4.82 -7.26 3.90
C ARG A 276 4.10 -6.03 3.35
N ASP A 277 3.14 -5.62 4.18
CA ASP A 277 2.40 -4.37 4.19
C ASP A 277 3.24 -3.11 4.34
N LEU A 278 3.12 -2.11 3.46
CA LEU A 278 3.38 -0.73 3.84
C LEU A 278 2.06 0.04 3.98
N ALA A 279 2.08 1.03 4.88
CA ALA A 279 0.91 1.87 5.13
C ALA A 279 0.55 2.72 3.89
N ASP A 280 -0.75 2.97 3.74
CA ASP A 280 -1.27 3.86 2.70
C ASP A 280 -0.71 5.28 2.84
N SER A 281 -0.57 5.97 1.70
CA SER A 281 -0.09 7.36 1.64
C SER A 281 -1.05 8.21 0.81
N GLU A 282 -1.15 9.49 1.15
CA GLU A 282 -1.98 10.45 0.41
C GLU A 282 -1.19 11.70 0.05
N LEU A 283 -1.49 12.27 -1.12
CA LEU A 283 -1.05 13.59 -1.56
C LEU A 283 -2.27 14.37 -2.08
N TYR A 284 -2.23 15.70 -2.02
CA TYR A 284 -3.25 16.53 -2.64
C TYR A 284 -2.70 17.35 -3.81
N PHE A 285 -3.34 17.26 -4.96
CA PHE A 285 -3.17 18.23 -6.05
C PHE A 285 -4.10 19.43 -5.82
N ILE A 286 -3.55 20.64 -5.81
CA ILE A 286 -4.26 21.88 -5.53
C ILE A 286 -4.85 22.44 -6.83
N GLY A 287 -6.17 22.37 -6.95
CA GLY A 287 -6.92 22.77 -8.14
C GLY A 287 -7.22 24.28 -8.21
N ARG A 288 -7.45 24.90 -7.06
CA ARG A 288 -7.68 26.35 -6.93
C ARG A 288 -7.44 26.81 -5.50
N ASP A 289 -7.46 28.12 -5.31
CA ASP A 289 -7.46 28.68 -3.97
C ASP A 289 -8.76 28.30 -3.24
N PRO A 290 -8.68 28.02 -1.93
CA PRO A 290 -9.84 27.71 -1.10
C PRO A 290 -10.79 28.92 -1.10
N LEU A 291 -12.10 28.66 -1.20
CA LEU A 291 -13.07 29.74 -1.10
C LEU A 291 -13.09 30.31 0.33
N PRO A 292 -13.32 31.63 0.49
CA PRO A 292 -13.54 32.23 1.80
C PRO A 292 -14.67 31.50 2.53
N ALA A 293 -14.44 31.14 3.78
CA ALA A 293 -15.50 30.59 4.61
C ALA A 293 -16.58 31.66 4.87
N SER A 294 -17.83 31.21 4.91
CA SER A 294 -18.95 32.03 5.36
C SER A 294 -19.42 31.55 6.73
N LEU A 295 -19.65 32.50 7.63
CA LEU A 295 -20.28 32.26 8.93
C LEU A 295 -21.70 32.83 8.88
N SER A 296 -22.67 32.03 9.32
CA SER A 296 -24.04 32.45 9.52
C SER A 296 -24.54 32.00 10.88
N ALA A 297 -25.49 32.74 11.46
CA ALA A 297 -26.19 32.28 12.65
C ALA A 297 -27.10 31.10 12.27
N SER A 298 -27.05 30.01 13.02
CA SER A 298 -27.91 28.83 12.80
C SER A 298 -29.28 28.97 13.46
N ALA A 299 -29.45 29.96 14.35
CA ALA A 299 -30.69 30.28 15.03
C ALA A 299 -30.86 31.80 15.16
N SER A 300 -32.10 32.25 15.39
CA SER A 300 -32.37 33.66 15.69
C SER A 300 -32.10 33.93 17.17
N GLY A 301 -31.06 34.72 17.46
CA GLY A 301 -30.69 35.10 18.83
C GLY A 301 -29.83 34.08 19.58
N VAL A 302 -29.63 34.33 20.87
CA VAL A 302 -28.87 33.49 21.80
C VAL A 302 -29.83 32.49 22.46
N ALA A 303 -29.53 31.20 22.36
CA ALA A 303 -30.26 30.13 23.03
C ALA A 303 -29.73 29.92 24.47
N SER A 304 -30.41 29.08 25.27
CA SER A 304 -29.99 28.81 26.65
C SER A 304 -28.61 28.15 26.77
N ASP A 305 -28.16 27.48 25.72
CA ASP A 305 -26.87 26.80 25.62
C ASP A 305 -25.80 27.61 24.87
N GLY A 306 -26.13 28.83 24.41
CA GLY A 306 -25.20 29.75 23.77
C GLY A 306 -25.65 30.25 22.39
N PHE A 307 -24.70 30.78 21.62
CA PHE A 307 -24.95 31.27 20.27
C PHE A 307 -24.55 30.23 19.22
N HIS A 308 -25.51 29.84 18.38
CA HIS A 308 -25.33 28.78 17.38
C HIS A 308 -24.90 29.38 16.04
N LEU A 309 -23.78 28.88 15.51
CA LEU A 309 -23.18 29.34 14.27
C LEU A 309 -23.01 28.17 13.30
N SER A 310 -23.16 28.46 12.02
CA SER A 310 -22.84 27.56 10.92
C SER A 310 -21.67 28.14 10.13
N LEU A 311 -20.67 27.30 9.89
CA LEU A 311 -19.53 27.57 9.03
C LEU A 311 -19.73 26.81 7.73
N ASN A 312 -19.80 27.51 6.61
CA ASN A 312 -19.71 26.90 5.28
C ASN A 312 -18.34 27.21 4.69
N GLY A 313 -17.67 26.21 4.14
CA GLY A 313 -16.32 26.34 3.63
C GLY A 313 -15.87 25.12 2.85
N GLU A 314 -14.59 25.06 2.54
CA GLU A 314 -14.00 23.98 1.77
C GLU A 314 -13.82 22.70 2.60
N LEU A 315 -14.06 21.55 1.96
CA LEU A 315 -13.96 20.23 2.58
C LEU A 315 -12.53 19.90 3.01
N GLY A 316 -12.34 19.49 4.26
CA GLY A 316 -11.05 19.14 4.84
C GLY A 316 -10.10 20.32 5.07
N VAL A 317 -10.58 21.57 4.93
CA VAL A 317 -9.86 22.76 5.41
C VAL A 317 -10.08 22.93 6.90
N ILE A 318 -9.00 23.35 7.58
CA ILE A 318 -9.02 23.69 9.00
C ILE A 318 -9.29 25.20 9.13
N TYR A 319 -10.28 25.55 9.93
CA TYR A 319 -10.68 26.92 10.21
C TYR A 319 -10.52 27.23 11.69
N SER A 320 -9.80 28.31 12.01
CA SER A 320 -9.82 28.97 13.30
C SER A 320 -11.03 29.90 13.36
N ILE A 321 -11.93 29.67 14.32
CA ILE A 321 -13.00 30.60 14.64
C ILE A 321 -12.47 31.55 15.69
N GLU A 322 -12.59 32.84 15.44
CA GLU A 322 -12.14 33.89 16.34
C GLU A 322 -13.32 34.79 16.72
N VAL A 323 -13.28 35.29 17.95
CA VAL A 323 -14.27 36.18 18.53
C VAL A 323 -13.63 37.52 18.92
N SER A 324 -14.40 38.60 18.80
CA SER A 324 -14.00 39.97 19.16
C SER A 324 -15.16 40.74 19.78
N THR A 325 -14.85 41.66 20.68
CA THR A 325 -15.82 42.61 21.25
C THR A 325 -15.71 44.01 20.64
N ASP A 326 -14.66 44.30 19.86
CA ASP A 326 -14.32 45.64 19.36
C ASP A 326 -13.98 45.67 17.86
N LEU A 327 -14.05 44.52 17.17
CA LEU A 327 -13.60 44.29 15.78
C LEU A 327 -12.09 44.49 15.53
N VAL A 328 -11.31 44.80 16.57
CA VAL A 328 -9.88 45.10 16.48
C VAL A 328 -9.07 43.96 17.10
N THR A 329 -9.42 43.58 18.32
CA THR A 329 -8.79 42.52 19.09
C THR A 329 -9.55 41.21 18.87
N TRP A 330 -8.89 40.23 18.27
CA TRP A 330 -9.48 38.93 17.95
C TRP A 330 -8.81 37.85 18.77
N THR A 331 -9.62 36.99 19.38
CA THR A 331 -9.16 35.86 20.21
C THR A 331 -9.67 34.55 19.63
N PRO A 332 -8.84 33.48 19.57
CA PRO A 332 -9.30 32.17 19.12
C PRO A 332 -10.37 31.62 20.05
N LEU A 333 -11.51 31.24 19.47
CA LEU A 333 -12.60 30.55 20.16
C LEU A 333 -12.47 29.03 20.02
N THR A 334 -12.28 28.54 18.78
CA THR A 334 -12.11 27.11 18.50
C THR A 334 -11.45 26.88 17.15
N THR A 335 -10.98 25.66 16.90
CA THR A 335 -10.47 25.20 15.59
C THR A 335 -11.29 24.02 15.12
N LEU A 336 -11.80 24.10 13.90
CA LEU A 336 -12.69 23.10 13.32
C LEU A 336 -12.15 22.62 11.97
N THR A 337 -12.19 21.31 11.72
CA THR A 337 -11.91 20.73 10.40
C THR A 337 -13.24 20.52 9.67
N ASN A 338 -13.43 21.18 8.54
CA ASN A 338 -14.69 21.11 7.79
C ASN A 338 -14.83 19.80 7.00
N THR A 339 -15.27 18.72 7.66
CA THR A 339 -15.39 17.40 7.03
C THR A 339 -16.64 17.22 6.16
N GLY A 340 -17.64 18.10 6.28
CA GLY A 340 -18.94 17.97 5.61
C GLY A 340 -19.33 19.11 4.67
N GLY A 341 -18.46 20.11 4.47
CA GLY A 341 -18.72 21.31 3.65
C GLY A 341 -19.47 22.39 4.43
N SER A 342 -20.30 21.97 5.38
CA SER A 342 -20.89 22.80 6.42
C SER A 342 -20.68 22.17 7.80
N LEU A 343 -20.41 23.00 8.80
CA LEU A 343 -20.31 22.62 10.21
C LEU A 343 -21.20 23.52 11.05
N SER A 344 -21.76 22.98 12.12
CA SER A 344 -22.41 23.78 13.16
C SER A 344 -21.61 23.71 14.46
N PHE A 345 -21.50 24.82 15.15
CA PHE A 345 -20.88 24.90 16.48
C PHE A 345 -21.61 25.92 17.36
N VAL A 346 -21.40 25.81 18.67
CA VAL A 346 -22.05 26.68 19.67
C VAL A 346 -20.96 27.42 20.44
N ASP A 347 -21.06 28.75 20.49
CA ASP A 347 -20.35 29.56 21.49
C ASP A 347 -21.17 29.55 22.79
N SER A 348 -20.82 28.63 23.69
CA SER A 348 -21.50 28.47 24.98
C SER A 348 -21.21 29.60 25.97
N GLU A 349 -20.22 30.46 25.70
CA GLU A 349 -19.88 31.60 26.56
C GLU A 349 -20.66 32.87 26.18
N ALA A 350 -21.41 32.86 25.08
CA ALA A 350 -22.24 33.97 24.62
C ALA A 350 -23.56 34.07 25.40
N THR A 351 -23.53 34.22 26.73
CA THR A 351 -24.71 34.08 27.61
C THR A 351 -25.23 35.39 28.25
N GLY A 352 -24.95 36.57 27.69
CA GLY A 352 -25.28 37.84 28.37
C GLY A 352 -25.52 39.06 27.47
N PRO A 353 -25.91 40.21 28.06
CA PRO A 353 -26.15 41.45 27.33
C PRO A 353 -24.81 42.02 26.82
N GLY A 354 -24.59 41.94 25.51
CA GLY A 354 -23.39 42.41 24.84
C GLY A 354 -23.42 42.04 23.36
N HIS A 355 -22.48 42.57 22.59
CA HIS A 355 -22.25 42.14 21.22
C HIS A 355 -20.92 41.38 21.13
N ARG A 356 -20.91 40.30 20.36
CA ARG A 356 -19.72 39.56 19.96
C ARG A 356 -19.69 39.50 18.45
N PHE A 357 -18.52 39.72 17.88
CA PHE A 357 -18.26 39.56 16.45
C PHE A 357 -17.48 38.28 16.23
N TYR A 358 -17.80 37.58 15.15
CA TYR A 358 -17.19 36.31 14.79
C TYR A 358 -16.53 36.40 13.43
N ARG A 359 -15.37 35.76 13.26
CA ARG A 359 -14.77 35.53 11.94
C ARG A 359 -14.18 34.14 11.86
N ALA A 360 -14.15 33.60 10.65
CA ALA A 360 -13.44 32.37 10.34
C ALA A 360 -12.16 32.72 9.60
N LYS A 361 -11.04 32.15 10.05
CA LYS A 361 -9.74 32.27 9.41
C LYS A 361 -9.26 30.87 9.04
N GLN A 362 -8.96 30.67 7.76
CA GLN A 362 -8.30 29.44 7.32
C GLN A 362 -6.89 29.36 7.93
N GLN A 363 -6.53 28.17 8.41
CA GLN A 363 -5.18 27.89 8.92
C GLN A 363 -4.19 27.55 7.80
#